data_AF-A0A9J5WL33-F1
#
_entry.id   AF-A0A9J5WL33-F1
#
_cell.length_a   1.000
_cell.length_b   1.000
_cell.length_c   1.000
_cell.angle_alpha   90.00
_cell.angle_beta   90.00
_cell.angle_gamma   90.00
#
_symmetry.space_group_name_H-M   'P 1'
#
loop_
_entity.id
_entity.type
_entity.pdbx_description
1 polymer ?
#
loop_
_entity_poly.entity_id
_entity_poly.type
_entity_poly.pdbx_seq_one_letter_code
_entity_poly.pdbx_strand_id
1 'polypeptide(L)'
;MPTTVLTPIILWNIWKTGNSNLFKPHPPNNITKIFLNISFQELEFLHISNTSEKNLPKQSIPITWLKPLDEYLKLIIDGSFEPKTTNGGTRGVIRNQAGE
;
A
#
# COMPACT_ATOMS: atom_id res chain seq x y z
N MET A 1 6.62 24.29 -27.07
CA MET A 1 7.12 23.70 -25.81
C MET A 1 6.50 24.35 -24.56
N PRO A 2 5.19 24.17 -24.27
CA PRO A 2 4.62 24.47 -22.94
C PRO A 2 4.13 23.22 -22.18
N THR A 3 4.01 22.07 -22.86
CA THR A 3 3.40 20.85 -22.32
C THR A 3 4.25 20.16 -21.27
N THR A 4 5.58 20.14 -21.42
CA THR A 4 6.50 19.43 -20.51
C THR A 4 6.54 20.01 -19.09
N VAL A 5 6.28 21.31 -18.93
CA VAL A 5 6.23 21.99 -17.62
C VAL A 5 4.85 21.87 -16.99
N LEU A 6 3.80 21.77 -17.80
CA LEU A 6 2.42 21.62 -17.32
C LEU A 6 2.14 20.20 -16.79
N THR A 7 2.74 19.17 -17.37
CA THR A 7 2.55 17.77 -16.94
C THR A 7 2.82 17.53 -15.45
N PRO A 8 3.96 17.94 -14.85
CA PRO A 8 4.21 17.72 -13.42
C PRO A 8 3.24 18.53 -12.54
N ILE A 9 2.81 19.73 -12.96
CA ILE A 9 1.85 20.55 -12.23
C ILE A 9 0.46 19.89 -12.23
N ILE A 10 0.05 19.32 -13.36
CA ILE A 10 -1.22 18.60 -13.49
C ILE A 10 -1.19 17.32 -12.65
N LEU A 11 -0.11 16.53 -12.72
CA LEU A 11 0.06 15.33 -11.91
C LEU A 11 0.05 15.65 -10.41
N TRP A 12 0.72 16.72 -10.01
CA TRP A 12 0.71 17.20 -8.62
C TRP A 12 -0.70 17.58 -8.15
N ASN A 13 -1.48 18.28 -8.99
CA ASN A 13 -2.85 18.66 -8.65
C ASN A 13 -3.80 17.44 -8.58
N ILE A 14 -3.63 16.44 -9.45
CA ILE A 14 -4.39 15.19 -9.38
C ILE A 14 -4.06 14.43 -8.09
N TRP A 15 -2.77 14.31 -7.77
CA TRP A 15 -2.31 13.65 -6.54
C TRP A 15 -2.82 14.39 -5.28
N LYS A 16 -2.67 15.72 -5.23
CA LYS A 16 -3.13 16.56 -4.12
C LYS A 16 -4.65 16.47 -3.93
N THR A 17 -5.42 16.52 -5.02
CA THR A 17 -6.89 16.43 -4.94
C THR A 17 -7.34 15.05 -4.49
N GLY A 18 -6.74 13.96 -5.01
CA GLY A 18 -7.02 12.59 -4.58
C GLY A 18 -6.73 12.37 -3.09
N ASN A 19 -5.60 12.88 -2.63
CA ASN A 19 -5.20 12.78 -1.23
C ASN A 19 -6.03 13.67 -0.31
N SER A 20 -6.40 14.88 -0.74
CA SER A 20 -7.26 15.75 0.07
C SER A 20 -8.62 15.13 0.39
N ASN A 21 -9.12 14.23 -0.46
CA ASN A 21 -10.34 13.47 -0.19
C ASN A 21 -10.11 12.28 0.75
N LEU A 22 -8.93 11.65 0.69
CA LEU A 22 -8.52 10.58 1.62
C LEU A 22 -8.24 11.13 3.04
N PHE A 23 -7.71 12.34 3.14
CA PHE A 23 -7.36 13.01 4.40
C PHE A 23 -8.44 13.95 4.94
N LYS A 24 -9.64 13.95 4.34
CA LYS A 24 -10.79 14.66 4.93
C LYS A 24 -11.11 14.01 6.28
N PRO A 25 -11.15 14.78 7.38
CA PRO A 25 -11.53 14.24 8.66
C PRO A 25 -12.94 13.66 8.54
N HIS A 26 -13.03 12.34 8.54
CA HIS A 26 -14.31 11.68 8.73
C HIS A 26 -14.74 11.91 10.18
N PRO A 27 -16.03 12.15 10.46
CA PRO A 27 -16.52 12.14 11.83
C PRO A 27 -16.08 10.82 12.49
N PRO A 28 -15.72 10.83 13.78
CA PRO A 28 -15.11 9.69 14.46
C PRO A 28 -16.10 8.53 14.58
N ASN A 29 -16.27 7.77 13.51
CA ASN A 29 -17.01 6.53 13.53
C ASN A 29 -16.03 5.41 13.86
N ASN A 30 -16.05 5.01 15.12
CA ASN A 30 -15.42 3.79 15.65
C ASN A 30 -13.90 3.68 15.46
N ILE A 31 -13.15 4.72 15.83
CA ILE A 31 -11.69 4.66 16.01
C ILE A 31 -11.28 3.41 16.81
N THR A 32 -12.05 3.04 17.83
CA THR A 32 -11.83 1.86 18.66
C THR A 32 -11.87 0.53 17.88
N LYS A 33 -12.75 0.39 16.88
CA LYS A 33 -12.82 -0.83 16.06
C LYS A 33 -11.65 -0.94 15.09
N ILE A 34 -11.19 0.19 14.56
CA ILE A 34 -10.04 0.25 13.65
C ILE A 34 -8.77 -0.14 14.42
N PHE A 35 -8.55 0.43 15.60
CA PHE A 35 -7.40 0.07 16.46
C PHE A 35 -7.41 -1.41 16.83
N LEU A 36 -8.56 -1.96 17.25
CA LEU A 36 -8.67 -3.39 17.57
C LEU A 36 -8.32 -4.27 16.36
N ASN A 37 -8.82 -3.94 15.17
CA ASN A 37 -8.52 -4.70 13.95
C ASN A 37 -7.03 -4.67 13.57
N ILE A 38 -6.37 -3.51 13.72
CA ILE A 38 -4.92 -3.39 13.46
C ILE A 38 -4.14 -4.23 14.47
N SER A 39 -4.45 -4.12 15.76
CA SER A 39 -3.80 -4.92 16.80
C SER A 39 -4.00 -6.43 16.59
N PHE A 40 -5.17 -6.86 16.12
CA PHE A 40 -5.42 -8.26 15.79
C PHE A 40 -4.61 -8.74 14.59
N GLN A 41 -4.47 -7.92 13.53
CA GLN A 41 -3.63 -8.26 12.38
C GLN A 41 -2.15 -8.37 12.74
N GLU A 42 -1.65 -7.48 13.60
CA GLU A 42 -0.25 -7.54 14.07
C GLU A 42 -0.01 -8.80 14.91
N LEU A 43 -0.95 -9.15 15.80
CA LEU A 43 -0.87 -10.38 16.59
C LEU A 43 -0.92 -11.64 15.72
N GLU A 44 -1.77 -11.66 14.69
CA GLU A 44 -1.85 -12.76 13.74
C GLU A 44 -0.54 -12.93 12.96
N PHE A 45 0.03 -11.83 12.47
CA PHE A 45 1.35 -11.83 11.81
C PHE A 45 2.45 -12.35 12.75
N LEU A 46 2.48 -11.88 13.99
CA LEU A 46 3.43 -12.34 14.99
C LEU A 46 3.23 -13.82 15.35
N HIS A 47 1.99 -14.29 15.42
CA HIS A 47 1.69 -15.70 15.66
C HIS A 47 2.21 -16.56 14.51
N ILE A 48 1.89 -16.22 13.27
CA ILE A 48 2.33 -16.95 12.07
C ILE A 48 3.86 -16.95 11.95
N SER A 49 4.52 -15.80 12.19
CA SER A 49 5.99 -15.70 12.10
C SER A 49 6.73 -16.42 13.24
N ASN A 50 6.14 -16.48 14.44
CA ASN A 50 6.71 -17.23 15.57
C ASN A 50 6.37 -18.72 15.53
N THR A 51 5.38 -19.13 14.74
CA THR A 51 5.09 -20.55 14.44
C THR A 51 6.07 -21.03 13.37
N SER A 52 7.37 -20.85 13.62
CA SER A 52 8.43 -21.36 12.75
C SER A 52 8.49 -22.87 12.88
N GLU A 53 7.98 -23.58 11.88
CA GLU A 53 8.27 -25.00 11.70
C GLU A 53 9.78 -25.20 11.51
N LYS A 54 10.41 -25.75 12.56
CA LYS A 54 11.69 -26.49 12.58
C LYS A 54 12.92 -25.73 12.06
N ASN A 55 14.06 -26.02 12.69
CA ASN A 55 15.39 -25.50 12.35
C ASN A 55 15.85 -26.01 10.97
N LEU A 56 15.18 -25.60 9.91
CA LEU A 56 15.67 -25.77 8.55
C LEU A 56 16.89 -24.86 8.37
N PRO A 57 17.97 -25.35 7.76
CA PRO A 57 19.12 -24.51 7.47
C PRO A 57 18.65 -23.31 6.65
N LYS A 58 18.88 -22.09 7.18
CA LYS A 58 18.57 -20.84 6.48
C LYS A 58 19.43 -20.76 5.22
N GLN A 59 18.87 -21.21 4.10
CA GLN A 59 19.47 -21.00 2.80
C GLN A 59 19.11 -19.58 2.34
N SER A 60 20.11 -18.73 2.16
CA SER A 60 19.91 -17.44 1.50
C SER A 60 19.69 -17.72 0.01
N ILE A 61 18.43 -17.70 -0.41
CA ILE A 61 18.07 -17.75 -1.83
C ILE A 61 18.04 -16.29 -2.29
N PRO A 62 18.84 -15.90 -3.30
CA PRO A 62 18.72 -14.57 -3.89
C PRO A 62 17.36 -14.47 -4.58
N ILE A 63 16.39 -13.85 -3.90
CA ILE A 63 15.08 -13.57 -4.46
C ILE A 63 15.27 -12.45 -5.48
N THR A 64 15.32 -12.83 -6.75
CA THR A 64 15.33 -11.89 -7.85
C THR A 64 13.90 -11.67 -8.31
N TRP A 65 13.47 -10.41 -8.41
CA TRP A 65 12.18 -10.09 -8.99
C TRP A 65 12.20 -10.43 -10.48
N LEU A 66 11.49 -11.48 -10.86
CA LEU A 66 11.24 -11.83 -12.26
C LEU A 66 9.95 -11.14 -12.72
N LYS A 67 9.97 -10.59 -13.94
CA LYS A 67 8.75 -10.07 -14.56
C LYS A 67 7.76 -11.23 -14.74
N PRO A 68 6.50 -11.12 -14.30
CA PRO A 68 5.50 -12.15 -14.56
C PRO A 68 5.18 -12.23 -16.07
N LEU A 69 4.69 -13.39 -16.52
CA LEU A 69 4.34 -13.65 -17.92
C LEU A 69 3.21 -12.72 -18.41
N ASP A 70 3.01 -12.66 -19.72
CA ASP A 70 2.17 -11.62 -20.33
C ASP A 70 0.65 -11.75 -20.05
N GLU A 71 0.22 -12.85 -19.43
CA GLU A 71 -1.18 -13.12 -19.03
C GLU A 71 -1.49 -12.77 -17.57
N TYR A 72 -0.53 -12.18 -16.83
CA TYR A 72 -0.70 -11.89 -15.41
C TYR A 72 -1.17 -10.46 -15.17
N LEU A 73 -2.11 -10.31 -14.23
CA LEU A 73 -2.49 -9.02 -13.67
C LEU A 73 -1.46 -8.56 -12.64
N LYS A 74 -1.06 -7.29 -12.72
CA LYS A 74 -0.16 -6.66 -11.76
C LYS A 74 -0.98 -5.93 -10.70
N LEU A 75 -0.84 -6.36 -9.46
CA LEU A 75 -1.35 -5.64 -8.29
C LEU A 75 -0.24 -4.73 -7.72
N ILE A 76 -0.52 -3.43 -7.64
CA ILE A 76 0.34 -2.45 -7.00
C ILE A 76 -0.43 -1.91 -5.80
N ILE A 77 0.11 -2.11 -4.61
CA ILE A 77 -0.45 -1.55 -3.37
C ILE A 77 0.58 -0.59 -2.80
N ASP A 78 0.12 0.59 -2.41
CA ASP A 78 0.93 1.58 -1.71
C ASP A 78 0.15 2.11 -0.50
N GLY A 79 0.88 2.50 0.54
CA GLY A 79 0.34 2.98 1.80
C GLY A 79 0.99 4.31 2.17
N SER A 80 0.19 5.23 2.70
CA SER A 80 0.67 6.49 3.24
C SER A 80 0.17 6.68 4.66
N PHE A 81 1.01 7.28 5.51
CA PHE A 81 0.68 7.58 6.89
C PHE A 81 1.19 8.97 7.24
N GLU A 82 0.35 9.79 7.86
CA GLU A 82 0.69 11.11 8.36
C GLU A 82 0.75 11.09 9.90
N PRO A 83 1.96 11.13 10.51
CA PRO A 83 2.12 11.00 11.96
C PRO A 83 1.41 12.09 12.77
N LYS A 84 1.27 13.31 12.20
CA LYS A 84 0.69 14.47 12.89
C LYS A 84 -0.82 14.40 13.03
N THR A 85 -1.50 13.71 12.12
CA THR A 85 -2.96 13.63 12.08
C THR A 85 -3.47 12.24 12.43
N THR A 86 -2.57 11.27 12.65
CA THR A 86 -2.88 9.83 12.79
C THR A 86 -3.65 9.24 11.60
N ASN A 87 -3.71 9.98 10.49
CA ASN A 87 -4.42 9.55 9.30
C ASN A 87 -3.51 8.65 8.47
N GLY A 88 -4.07 7.54 8.00
CA GLY A 88 -3.43 6.66 7.04
C GLY A 88 -4.37 6.41 5.86
N GLY A 89 -3.79 6.13 4.71
CA GLY A 89 -4.53 5.73 3.51
C GLY A 89 -3.78 4.65 2.77
N THR A 90 -4.50 3.64 2.29
CA THR A 90 -3.95 2.62 1.40
C THR A 90 -4.58 2.77 0.03
N ARG A 91 -3.82 2.49 -1.03
CA ARG A 91 -4.31 2.49 -2.39
C ARG A 91 -3.78 1.28 -3.14
N GLY A 92 -4.71 0.52 -3.72
CA GLY A 92 -4.40 -0.58 -4.63
C GLY A 92 -4.79 -0.22 -6.05
N VAL A 93 -4.00 -0.67 -7.01
CA VAL A 93 -4.32 -0.63 -8.44
C VAL A 93 -4.00 -1.98 -9.04
N ILE A 94 -4.99 -2.59 -9.69
CA ILE A 94 -4.82 -3.79 -10.49
C ILE A 94 -4.75 -3.34 -11.94
N ARG A 95 -3.73 -3.78 -12.67
CA ARG A 95 -3.55 -3.47 -14.10
C ARG A 95 -3.15 -4.68 -14.91
N ASN A 96 -3.59 -4.73 -16.15
CA ASN A 96 -2.98 -5.60 -17.15
C ASN A 96 -1.64 -5.02 -17.65
N GLN A 97 -0.98 -5.70 -18.60
CA GLN A 97 0.27 -5.21 -19.17
C GLN A 97 0.13 -3.90 -19.97
N ALA A 98 -1.05 -3.63 -20.54
CA ALA A 98 -1.35 -2.38 -21.21
C ALA A 98 -1.60 -1.22 -20.22
N GLY A 99 -1.69 -1.52 -18.91
CA GLY A 99 -1.92 -0.53 -17.87
C GLY A 99 -3.39 -0.18 -17.64
N GLU A 100 -4.31 -0.97 -18.21
CA GLU A 100 -5.77 -0.87 -18.03
C GLU A 100 -6.22 -1.49 -16.70
#